data_AF-A0A948GYH4-F1
#
_entry.id   AF-A0A948GYH4-F1
#
_cell.length_a   1.000
_cell.length_b   1.000
_cell.length_c   1.000
_cell.angle_alpha   90.00
_cell.angle_beta   90.00
_cell.angle_gamma   90.00
#
_symmetry.space_group_name_H-M   'P 1'
#
loop_
_entity.id
_entity.type
_entity.pdbx_description
1 polymer ?
#
loop_
_entity_poly.entity_id
_entity_poly.type
_entity_poly.pdbx_seq_one_letter_code
_entity_poly.pdbx_strand_id
1 'polypeptide(L)'
;MLFFSLAVLIVVLVLINVLLSAALNQGHIVKHQLARTQALYAALGGVSYVFDQLRVNNWTVVAPDIVYELCDNSDGVPSNCYDAPLSLPRSISKLSINISDTAATAGLGTARIFVTANYTQF
;
A
#
# COMPACT_ATOMS: atom_id res chain seq x y z
N MET A 1 9.06 -56.73 -9.06
CA MET A 1 7.76 -56.08 -8.75
C MET A 1 7.88 -55.13 -7.56
N LEU A 2 8.32 -55.59 -6.38
CA LEU A 2 8.38 -54.76 -5.16
C LEU A 2 9.32 -53.53 -5.26
N PHE A 3 10.49 -53.69 -5.89
CA PHE A 3 11.40 -52.57 -6.16
C PHE A 3 10.80 -51.54 -7.14
N PHE A 4 9.98 -52.00 -8.08
CA PHE A 4 9.34 -51.14 -9.06
C PHE A 4 8.26 -50.28 -8.40
N SER A 5 7.43 -50.89 -7.54
CA SER A 5 6.45 -50.13 -6.74
C SER A 5 7.11 -49.17 -5.76
N LEU A 6 8.25 -49.54 -5.17
CA LEU A 6 9.00 -48.67 -4.26
C LEU A 6 9.58 -47.46 -4.99
N ALA A 7 10.14 -47.66 -6.19
CA ALA A 7 10.66 -46.57 -7.01
C ALA A 7 9.56 -45.58 -7.41
N VAL A 8 8.39 -46.09 -7.82
CA VAL A 8 7.24 -45.25 -8.17
C VAL A 8 6.75 -44.44 -6.95
N LEU A 9 6.71 -45.06 -5.76
CA LEU A 9 6.34 -44.37 -4.52
C LEU A 9 7.28 -43.19 -4.20
N ILE A 10 8.59 -43.41 -4.34
CA ILE A 10 9.61 -42.36 -4.11
C ILE A 10 9.44 -41.21 -5.11
N VAL A 11 9.21 -41.51 -6.38
CA VAL A 11 8.99 -40.49 -7.42
C VAL A 11 7.76 -39.63 -7.09
N VAL A 12 6.65 -40.25 -6.66
CA VAL A 12 5.43 -39.54 -6.28
C VAL A 12 5.67 -38.63 -5.07
N LEU A 13 6.40 -39.09 -4.05
CA LEU A 13 6.74 -38.28 -2.88
C LEU A 13 7.59 -37.06 -3.24
N VAL A 14 8.57 -37.22 -4.12
CA VAL A 14 9.39 -36.09 -4.61
C VAL A 14 8.51 -35.09 -5.37
N LEU A 15 7.63 -35.58 -6.24
CA LEU A 15 6.72 -34.71 -7.02
C LEU A 15 5.81 -33.88 -6.11
N ILE A 16 5.26 -34.50 -5.06
CA ILE A 16 4.39 -33.80 -4.09
C ILE A 16 5.16 -32.68 -3.40
N ASN A 17 6.41 -32.93 -2.96
CA ASN A 17 7.23 -31.91 -2.31
C ASN A 17 7.53 -30.73 -3.23
N VAL A 18 7.83 -30.99 -4.51
CA VAL A 18 8.08 -29.95 -5.51
C VAL A 18 6.81 -29.12 -5.76
N LEU A 19 5.66 -29.76 -5.89
CA LEU A 19 4.37 -29.07 -6.08
C LEU A 19 4.01 -28.22 -4.86
N LEU A 20 4.25 -28.72 -3.64
CA LEU A 20 3.99 -27.97 -2.41
C LEU A 20 4.87 -26.72 -2.33
N SER A 21 6.16 -26.85 -2.66
CA SER A 21 7.09 -25.71 -2.70
C SER A 21 6.68 -24.68 -3.75
N ALA A 22 6.27 -25.13 -4.94
CA ALA A 22 5.79 -24.23 -5.99
C ALA A 22 4.51 -23.46 -5.56
N ALA A 23 3.56 -24.15 -4.93
CA ALA A 23 2.31 -23.54 -4.45
C ALA A 23 2.57 -22.50 -3.35
N LEU A 24 3.47 -22.79 -2.40
CA LEU A 24 3.84 -21.85 -1.34
C LEU A 24 4.51 -20.59 -1.90
N ASN A 25 5.40 -20.73 -2.88
CA ASN A 25 6.03 -19.60 -3.57
C ASN A 25 5.01 -18.73 -4.32
N GLN A 26 4.03 -19.35 -4.99
CA GLN A 26 2.94 -18.60 -5.64
C GLN A 26 2.08 -17.83 -4.62
N GLY A 27 1.83 -18.40 -3.45
CA GLY A 27 1.09 -17.73 -2.38
C GLY A 27 1.73 -16.42 -1.92
N HIS A 28 3.06 -16.37 -1.80
CA HIS A 28 3.79 -15.15 -1.42
C HIS A 28 3.74 -14.10 -2.52
N ILE A 29 3.90 -14.52 -3.79
CA ILE A 29 3.85 -13.62 -4.93
C ILE A 29 2.47 -12.98 -5.06
N VAL A 30 1.40 -13.76 -4.94
CA VAL A 30 0.02 -13.24 -5.05
C VAL A 30 -0.28 -12.25 -3.94
N LYS A 31 0.11 -12.54 -2.69
CA LYS A 31 -0.04 -11.59 -1.57
C LYS A 31 0.71 -10.29 -1.82
N HIS A 32 1.93 -10.35 -2.33
CA HIS A 32 2.71 -9.16 -2.68
C HIS A 32 1.99 -8.33 -3.76
N GLN A 33 1.53 -8.96 -4.84
CA GLN A 33 0.84 -8.23 -5.92
C GLN A 33 -0.49 -7.63 -5.45
N LEU A 34 -1.21 -8.34 -4.56
CA LEU A 34 -2.43 -7.82 -3.95
C LEU A 34 -2.15 -6.60 -3.07
N ALA A 35 -1.14 -6.67 -2.19
CA ALA A 35 -0.75 -5.55 -1.34
C ALA A 35 -0.33 -4.32 -2.17
N ARG A 36 0.43 -4.53 -3.24
CA ARG A 36 0.80 -3.46 -4.19
C ARG A 36 -0.42 -2.83 -4.86
N THR A 37 -1.40 -3.65 -5.24
CA THR A 37 -2.64 -3.16 -5.87
C THR A 37 -3.48 -2.35 -4.88
N GLN A 38 -3.62 -2.84 -3.65
CA GLN A 38 -4.29 -2.12 -2.57
C GLN A 38 -3.61 -0.78 -2.29
N ALA A 39 -2.26 -0.75 -2.26
CA ALA A 39 -1.49 0.48 -2.10
C ALA A 39 -1.76 1.50 -3.23
N LEU A 40 -1.87 1.04 -4.48
CA LEU A 40 -2.20 1.91 -5.61
C LEU A 40 -3.62 2.50 -5.49
N TYR A 41 -4.61 1.70 -5.12
CA TYR A 41 -5.98 2.18 -4.92
C TYR A 41 -6.08 3.16 -3.74
N ALA A 42 -5.36 2.90 -2.65
CA ALA A 42 -5.30 3.82 -1.52
C ALA A 42 -4.61 5.14 -1.89
N ALA A 43 -3.54 5.11 -2.70
CA ALA A 43 -2.91 6.32 -3.20
C ALA A 43 -3.85 7.15 -4.10
N LEU A 44 -4.60 6.49 -4.99
CA LEU A 44 -5.61 7.17 -5.82
C LEU A 44 -6.72 7.81 -4.96
N GLY A 45 -7.21 7.09 -3.94
CA GLY A 45 -8.17 7.64 -2.98
C GLY A 45 -7.59 8.82 -2.20
N GLY A 46 -6.32 8.72 -1.79
CA GLY A 46 -5.58 9.78 -1.14
C GLY A 46 -5.48 11.04 -2.00
N VAL A 47 -5.16 10.91 -3.29
CA VAL A 47 -5.14 12.04 -4.23
C VAL A 47 -6.51 12.72 -4.30
N SER A 48 -7.59 11.96 -4.45
CA SER A 48 -8.95 12.53 -4.48
C SER A 48 -9.28 13.28 -3.19
N TYR A 49 -8.90 12.72 -2.04
CA TYR A 49 -9.11 13.38 -0.75
C TYR A 49 -8.36 14.69 -0.64
N VAL A 50 -7.10 14.73 -1.09
CA VAL A 50 -6.30 15.98 -1.11
C VAL A 50 -6.98 17.04 -1.95
N PHE A 51 -7.47 16.67 -3.13
CA PHE A 51 -8.20 17.60 -3.99
C PHE A 51 -9.44 18.16 -3.30
N ASP A 52 -10.20 17.34 -2.59
CA ASP A 52 -11.36 17.82 -1.82
C ASP A 52 -10.94 18.76 -0.66
N GLN A 53 -9.89 18.41 0.09
CA GLN A 53 -9.40 19.25 1.18
C GLN A 53 -8.85 20.60 0.70
N LEU A 54 -8.16 20.61 -0.43
CA LEU A 54 -7.68 21.82 -1.09
C LEU A 54 -8.86 22.65 -1.64
N ARG A 55 -9.88 22.00 -2.22
CA ARG A 55 -11.08 22.69 -2.75
C ARG A 55 -11.86 23.40 -1.65
N VAL A 56 -11.97 22.78 -0.47
CA VAL A 56 -12.70 23.33 0.69
C VAL A 56 -11.84 24.34 1.48
N ASN A 57 -10.59 24.60 1.06
CA ASN A 57 -9.61 25.44 1.76
C ASN A 57 -9.31 24.99 3.20
N ASN A 58 -9.54 23.71 3.52
CA ASN A 58 -9.19 23.17 4.82
C ASN A 58 -7.67 22.96 4.93
N TRP A 59 -7.04 22.58 3.82
CA TRP A 59 -5.59 22.51 3.69
C TRP A 59 -5.09 23.72 2.93
N THR A 60 -4.11 24.40 3.49
CA THR A 60 -3.50 25.59 2.92
C THR A 60 -2.05 25.29 2.58
N VAL A 61 -1.66 25.62 1.35
CA VAL A 61 -0.27 25.46 0.91
C VAL A 61 0.50 26.71 1.33
N VAL A 62 0.83 26.79 2.62
CA VAL A 62 1.48 27.97 3.24
C VAL A 62 3.01 27.94 3.07
N ALA A 63 3.58 26.80 2.68
CA ALA A 63 5.02 26.58 2.53
C ALA A 63 5.31 25.71 1.29
N PRO A 64 6.52 25.76 0.72
CA PRO A 64 6.84 25.09 -0.54
C PRO A 64 6.83 23.55 -0.48
N ASP A 65 6.74 22.95 0.71
CA ASP A 65 6.63 21.52 0.92
C ASP A 65 5.87 21.25 2.23
N ILE A 66 4.64 20.73 2.14
CA ILE A 66 3.86 20.33 3.31
C ILE A 66 3.57 18.84 3.21
N VAL A 67 3.94 18.11 4.26
CA VAL A 67 3.69 16.68 4.37
C VAL A 67 2.52 16.45 5.32
N TYR A 68 1.43 15.91 4.77
CA TYR A 68 0.28 15.38 5.51
C TYR A 68 0.39 13.86 5.57
N GLU A 69 0.26 13.30 6.76
CA GLU A 69 0.29 11.85 6.95
C GLU A 69 -1.12 11.38 7.29
N LEU A 70 -1.65 10.41 6.54
CA LEU A 70 -2.89 9.71 6.87
C LEU A 70 -2.55 8.32 7.39
N CYS A 71 -3.07 8.00 8.56
CA CYS A 71 -2.90 6.71 9.23
C CYS A 71 -4.27 6.07 9.44
N ASP A 72 -4.28 4.74 9.50
CA ASP A 72 -5.40 4.03 10.08
C ASP A 72 -5.34 4.21 11.61
N ASN A 73 -6.45 4.60 12.23
CA ASN A 73 -6.55 4.87 13.67
C ASN A 73 -6.51 3.61 14.53
N SER A 74 -6.04 2.49 13.98
CA SER A 74 -6.22 1.18 14.58
C SER A 74 -5.23 0.85 15.68
N ASP A 75 -4.05 1.49 15.80
CA ASP A 75 -3.14 1.30 16.95
C ASP A 75 -2.06 2.40 17.06
N GLY A 76 -2.14 3.27 18.07
CA GLY A 76 -1.03 4.13 18.51
C GLY A 76 -0.60 5.23 17.53
N VAL A 77 -1.49 6.20 17.29
CA VAL A 77 -1.29 7.30 16.33
C VAL A 77 -0.15 8.24 16.80
N PRO A 78 0.90 8.47 15.99
CA PRO A 78 1.83 9.56 16.23
C PRO A 78 1.10 10.90 16.02
N SER A 79 1.42 11.91 16.84
CA SER A 79 0.69 13.18 17.01
C SER A 79 0.52 14.06 15.75
N ASN A 80 1.00 13.60 14.60
CA ASN A 80 1.00 14.27 13.31
C ASN A 80 0.23 13.50 12.21
N CYS A 81 -0.58 12.50 12.58
CA CYS A 81 -1.42 11.78 11.63
C CYS A 81 -2.87 12.27 11.63
N TYR A 82 -3.39 12.53 10.43
CA TYR A 82 -4.79 12.88 10.20
C TYR A 82 -5.61 11.61 10.00
N ASP A 83 -6.81 11.60 10.60
CA ASP A 83 -7.78 10.53 10.42
C ASP A 83 -8.07 10.33 8.94
N ALA A 84 -7.71 9.16 8.42
CA ALA A 84 -8.07 8.82 7.06
C ALA A 84 -9.61 8.67 6.98
N PRO A 85 -10.30 9.42 6.13
CA PRO A 85 -11.75 9.25 5.96
C PRO A 85 -12.11 7.94 5.24
N LEU A 86 -11.12 7.29 4.62
CA LEU A 86 -11.22 5.97 4.05
C LEU A 86 -10.54 4.99 4.99
N SER A 87 -11.24 3.93 5.37
CA SER A 87 -10.61 2.78 6.01
C SER A 87 -9.51 2.25 5.10
N LEU A 88 -8.26 2.43 5.51
CA LEU A 88 -7.15 1.89 4.74
C LEU A 88 -7.20 0.35 4.85
N PRO A 89 -6.95 -0.37 3.74
CA PRO A 89 -6.71 -1.80 3.81
C PRO A 89 -5.61 -2.11 4.84
N ARG A 90 -5.79 -3.16 5.64
CA ARG A 90 -4.86 -3.60 6.70
C ARG A 90 -3.40 -3.82 6.26
N SER A 91 -3.16 -3.96 4.96
CA SER A 91 -1.82 -4.10 4.36
C SER A 91 -1.08 -2.76 4.23
N ILE A 92 -1.76 -1.63 4.44
CA ILE A 92 -1.22 -0.29 4.31
C ILE A 92 -1.11 0.31 5.70
N SER A 93 0.13 0.60 6.11
CA SER A 93 0.39 1.17 7.42
C SER A 93 0.27 2.69 7.44
N LYS A 94 0.60 3.35 6.32
CA LYS A 94 0.66 4.81 6.25
C LYS A 94 0.57 5.32 4.81
N LEU A 95 -0.15 6.43 4.65
CA LEU A 95 -0.18 7.21 3.42
C LEU A 95 0.46 8.58 3.70
N SER A 96 1.58 8.88 3.04
CA SER A 96 2.25 10.18 3.10
C SER A 96 1.87 11.00 1.88
N ILE A 97 1.31 12.17 2.11
CA ILE A 97 0.92 13.12 1.08
C ILE A 97 1.85 14.30 1.18
N ASN A 98 2.65 14.54 0.13
CA ASN A 98 3.43 15.74 0.02
C ASN A 98 2.81 16.69 -1.01
N ILE A 99 2.54 17.92 -0.61
CA ILE A 99 2.05 18.98 -1.48
C ILE A 99 3.19 19.99 -1.61
N SER A 100 3.79 20.04 -2.81
CA SER A 100 4.83 21.00 -3.13
C SER A 100 4.27 22.07 -4.05
N ASP A 101 4.35 23.34 -3.66
CA ASP A 101 4.04 24.46 -4.55
C ASP A 101 5.29 25.27 -4.84
N THR A 102 5.49 25.59 -6.11
CA THR A 102 6.67 26.32 -6.60
C THR A 102 6.50 27.83 -6.52
N ALA A 103 5.28 28.32 -6.28
CA ALA A 103 5.01 29.71 -6.02
C ALA A 103 4.02 29.77 -4.86
N ALA A 104 4.48 30.14 -3.65
CA ALA A 104 3.69 30.26 -2.41
C ALA A 104 2.51 31.25 -2.57
N THR A 105 1.51 30.85 -3.33
CA THR A 105 0.37 31.64 -3.77
C THR A 105 -0.82 30.77 -3.46
N ALA A 106 -1.66 31.20 -2.52
CA ALA A 106 -2.81 30.43 -2.07
C ALA A 106 -3.72 30.04 -3.27
N GLY A 107 -3.57 28.82 -3.79
CA GLY A 107 -4.40 28.31 -4.88
C GLY A 107 -3.87 27.05 -5.56
N LEU A 108 -4.78 26.24 -6.09
CA LEU A 108 -4.52 24.98 -6.81
C LEU A 108 -3.75 25.13 -8.15
N GLY A 109 -3.42 26.35 -8.57
CA GLY A 109 -2.96 26.63 -9.94
C GLY A 109 -1.60 26.03 -10.30
N THR A 110 -0.70 25.87 -9.33
CA THR A 110 0.69 25.40 -9.54
C THR A 110 1.15 24.31 -8.56
N ALA A 111 0.29 23.88 -7.63
CA ALA A 111 0.63 22.88 -6.63
C ALA A 111 0.78 21.47 -7.26
N ARG A 112 1.88 20.80 -6.94
CA ARG A 112 2.12 19.39 -7.27
C ARG A 112 1.80 18.55 -6.05
N ILE A 113 1.04 17.48 -6.25
CA ILE A 113 0.64 16.56 -5.19
C ILE A 113 1.35 15.22 -5.42
N PHE A 114 2.10 14.78 -4.42
CA PHE A 114 2.72 13.48 -4.37
C PHE A 114 2.06 12.66 -3.28
N VAL A 115 1.52 11.50 -3.62
CA VAL A 115 0.96 10.57 -2.63
C VAL A 115 1.79 9.29 -2.64
N THR A 116 2.32 8.96 -1.47
CA THR A 116 3.16 7.79 -1.24
C THR A 116 2.44 6.86 -0.26
N ALA A 117 2.16 5.63 -0.69
CA ALA A 117 1.56 4.60 0.16
C ALA A 117 2.63 3.61 0.59
N ASN A 118 2.82 3.46 1.91
CA ASN A 118 3.68 2.44 2.48
C ASN A 118 2.84 1.20 2.84
N TYR A 119 3.22 0.05 2.29
CA TYR A 119 2.56 -1.22 2.55
C TYR A 119 3.52 -2.23 3.19
N THR A 120 2.98 -3.10 4.03
CA THR A 120 3.70 -4.23 4.62
C THR A 120 3.27 -5.53 3.93
N GLN A 121 4.23 -6.43 3.77
CA GLN A 121 3.96 -7.78 3.26
C GLN A 121 3.72 -8.69 4.47
N PHE A 122 2.60 -9.40 4.50
CA PHE A 122 2.26 -10.41 5.51
C PHE A 122 2.93 -11.75 5.21
#